data_AF-A0A3D8R8Z8-F1
#
_entry.id   AF-A0A3D8R8Z8-F1
#
_cell.length_a   1.000
_cell.length_b   1.000
_cell.length_c   1.000
_cell.angle_alpha   90.00
_cell.angle_beta   90.00
_cell.angle_gamma   90.00
#
_symmetry.space_group_name_H-M   'P 1'
#
loop_
_entity.id
_entity.type
_entity.pdbx_description
1 polymer ?
#
loop_
_entity_poly.entity_id
_entity_poly.type
_entity_poly.pdbx_seq_one_letter_code
_entity_poly.pdbx_strand_id
1 'polypeptide(L)'
;MSRNSLSSAQSALGRFGGTITSRPSGPEKIQHFLNLYFDIFSPHWPFIHRASFTMNQSNESPLLVQSMLVIGMWVADTASIRAAAVELHGKLGEAISEQRKKWDLSAASGSPGTTPQANPKFPLPMYQAILLHIIFTLLHKGNGGSEAESKMSLALDLTLALKSSPLTARDLTLSLLSSLVQSCRRLGMFHYPSILTVCRESPDEHTFLPHAWVSVEEVKRFNVALWRVCRAISGRSWACPPTGRTDAGAGAGAAGGGVDGRQGNAKWELRAAELRFPLPTNDAMWAAQTWEEWDSAVARGRDEDVDVDADVLGLGDYREDEWISVAAGMLELLG
;
A
#
# COMPACT_ATOMS: atom_id res chain seq x y z
N MET A 1 -18.77 -28.29 8.72
CA MET A 1 -18.25 -28.83 7.44
C MET A 1 -17.43 -27.79 6.66
N SER A 2 -16.47 -27.08 7.28
CA SER A 2 -15.73 -25.96 6.65
C SER A 2 -14.20 -26.13 6.60
N ARG A 3 -13.68 -27.36 6.71
CA ARG A 3 -12.23 -27.64 6.67
C ARG A 3 -11.68 -28.00 5.28
N ASN A 4 -12.54 -28.14 4.27
CA ASN A 4 -12.14 -28.62 2.93
C ASN A 4 -11.72 -27.52 1.94
N SER A 5 -11.97 -26.23 2.22
CA SER A 5 -11.69 -25.13 1.28
C SER A 5 -10.26 -24.55 1.41
N LEU A 6 -9.69 -24.53 2.62
CA LEU A 6 -8.31 -24.09 2.89
C LEU A 6 -7.26 -25.10 2.40
N SER A 7 -7.58 -26.41 2.49
CA SER A 7 -6.76 -27.49 1.96
C SER A 7 -6.64 -27.43 0.43
N SER A 8 -7.69 -26.99 -0.27
CA SER A 8 -7.70 -26.91 -1.73
C SER A 8 -6.80 -25.79 -2.27
N ALA A 9 -6.70 -24.66 -1.57
CA ALA A 9 -5.80 -23.55 -1.92
C ALA A 9 -4.32 -23.88 -1.65
N GLN A 10 -4.03 -24.60 -0.57
CA GLN A 10 -2.68 -25.14 -0.31
C GLN A 10 -2.31 -26.24 -1.31
N SER A 11 -3.29 -27.04 -1.76
CA SER A 11 -3.10 -28.12 -2.73
C SER A 11 -2.89 -27.62 -4.17
N ALA A 12 -3.52 -26.50 -4.56
CA ALA A 12 -3.29 -25.88 -5.86
C ALA A 12 -1.86 -25.32 -6.00
N LEU A 13 -1.31 -24.77 -4.91
CA LEU A 13 0.07 -24.28 -4.84
C LEU A 13 1.10 -25.39 -4.56
N GLY A 14 0.67 -26.53 -4.01
CA GLY A 14 1.52 -27.71 -3.76
C GLY A 14 1.68 -28.66 -4.96
N ARG A 15 0.87 -28.52 -6.02
CA ARG A 15 0.87 -29.45 -7.18
C ARG A 15 1.78 -29.06 -8.34
N PHE A 16 2.40 -27.89 -8.34
CA PHE A 16 3.40 -27.51 -9.36
C PHE A 16 4.80 -28.01 -8.96
N GLY A 17 4.91 -29.32 -8.79
CA GLY A 17 6.18 -30.04 -8.71
C GLY A 17 6.62 -30.46 -10.12
N GLY A 18 7.16 -29.50 -10.88
CA GLY A 18 7.78 -29.73 -12.18
C GLY A 18 9.04 -28.88 -12.29
N THR A 19 10.18 -29.52 -12.01
CA THR A 19 11.57 -29.13 -12.28
C THR A 19 11.82 -27.69 -12.74
N ILE A 20 11.92 -26.72 -11.81
CA ILE A 20 12.60 -25.43 -12.05
C ILE A 20 13.37 -25.02 -10.79
N THR A 21 14.64 -24.69 -11.00
CA THR A 21 15.63 -24.31 -10.01
C THR A 21 15.23 -23.07 -9.19
N SER A 22 15.10 -23.32 -7.88
CA SER A 22 15.30 -22.42 -6.74
C SER A 22 14.26 -21.32 -6.43
N ARG A 23 13.11 -21.75 -5.88
CA ARG A 23 12.49 -21.05 -4.73
C ARG A 23 13.55 -20.97 -3.61
N PRO A 24 13.64 -19.91 -2.79
CA PRO A 24 14.50 -19.92 -1.61
C PRO A 24 14.08 -21.07 -0.69
N SER A 25 14.81 -22.18 -0.76
CA SER A 25 14.53 -23.37 0.03
C SER A 25 15.33 -23.26 1.33
N GLY A 26 14.69 -22.69 2.36
CA GLY A 26 15.21 -22.61 3.72
C GLY A 26 14.58 -21.44 4.48
N PRO A 27 14.19 -21.62 5.77
CA PRO A 27 13.62 -20.54 6.58
C PRO A 27 14.57 -19.33 6.70
N GLU A 28 15.88 -19.57 6.74
CA GLU A 28 16.91 -18.53 6.80
C GLU A 28 16.93 -17.65 5.54
N LYS A 29 16.79 -18.26 4.36
CA LYS A 29 16.74 -17.51 3.09
C LYS A 29 15.47 -16.67 2.97
N ILE A 30 14.34 -17.20 3.43
CA ILE A 30 13.08 -16.47 3.50
C ILE A 30 13.23 -15.25 4.42
N GLN A 31 13.77 -15.45 5.62
CA GLN A 31 13.97 -14.35 6.57
C GLN A 31 14.94 -13.29 6.04
N HIS A 32 16.02 -13.69 5.37
CA HIS A 32 16.96 -12.77 4.76
C HIS A 32 16.28 -11.80 3.77
N PHE A 33 15.46 -12.30 2.86
CA PHE A 33 14.75 -11.44 1.91
C PHE A 33 13.66 -10.60 2.55
N LEU A 34 12.97 -11.11 3.59
CA LEU A 34 12.03 -10.30 4.37
C LEU A 34 12.72 -9.17 5.13
N ASN A 35 13.92 -9.39 5.66
CA ASN A 35 14.72 -8.33 6.27
C ASN A 35 15.11 -7.28 5.21
N LEU A 36 15.57 -7.70 4.03
CA LEU A 36 15.87 -6.77 2.93
C LEU A 36 14.65 -5.93 2.52
N TYR A 37 13.44 -6.52 2.52
CA TYR A 37 12.22 -5.76 2.32
C TYR A 37 12.06 -4.64 3.37
N PHE A 38 12.18 -4.97 4.65
CA PHE A 38 12.02 -3.99 5.73
C PHE A 38 13.14 -2.97 5.80
N ASP A 39 14.37 -3.35 5.48
CA ASP A 39 15.54 -2.49 5.65
C ASP A 39 15.74 -1.55 4.44
N ILE A 40 15.35 -1.97 3.23
CA ILE A 40 15.58 -1.20 1.99
C ILE A 40 14.29 -0.61 1.42
N PHE A 41 13.20 -1.39 1.35
CA PHE A 41 11.98 -0.95 0.66
C PHE A 41 10.99 -0.22 1.60
N SER A 42 10.75 -0.76 2.79
CA SER A 42 9.79 -0.22 3.75
C SER A 42 10.02 1.26 4.10
N PRO A 43 11.26 1.78 4.24
CA PRO A 43 11.48 3.21 4.50
C PRO A 43 10.89 4.14 3.44
N HIS A 44 10.75 3.67 2.19
CA HIS A 44 10.14 4.43 1.10
C HIS A 44 8.62 4.20 0.99
N TRP A 45 8.15 3.03 1.42
CA TRP A 45 6.77 2.55 1.31
C TRP A 45 6.29 1.88 2.61
N PRO A 46 6.12 2.64 3.71
CA PRO A 46 5.97 2.08 5.06
C PRO A 46 4.52 1.67 5.35
N PHE A 47 3.92 0.77 4.58
CA PHE A 47 2.51 0.39 4.77
C PHE A 47 2.29 -1.02 5.36
N ILE A 48 3.36 -1.65 5.85
CA ILE A 48 3.33 -2.92 6.59
C ILE A 48 4.15 -2.72 7.86
N HIS A 49 3.55 -2.93 9.03
CA HIS A 49 4.25 -2.78 10.30
C HIS A 49 5.17 -3.99 10.57
N ARG A 50 6.47 -3.74 10.82
CA ARG A 50 7.47 -4.80 10.97
C ARG A 50 7.18 -5.72 12.16
N ALA A 51 6.89 -5.16 13.33
CA ALA A 51 6.68 -5.95 14.53
C ALA A 51 5.42 -6.81 14.41
N SER A 52 4.31 -6.22 13.93
CA SER A 52 3.04 -6.94 13.75
C SER A 52 3.16 -8.07 12.74
N PHE A 53 3.83 -7.82 11.61
CA PHE A 53 4.08 -8.85 10.61
C PHE A 53 4.97 -9.97 11.18
N THR A 54 6.03 -9.63 11.90
CA THR A 54 6.98 -10.62 12.44
C THR A 54 6.33 -11.50 13.51
N MET A 55 5.52 -10.92 14.41
CA MET A 55 4.75 -11.67 15.41
C MET A 55 3.74 -12.62 14.78
N ASN A 56 3.13 -12.24 13.66
CA ASN A 56 2.08 -13.00 12.99
C ASN A 56 2.54 -13.78 11.75
N GLN A 57 3.84 -13.83 11.45
CA GLN A 57 4.37 -14.31 10.17
C GLN A 57 3.91 -15.74 9.79
N SER A 58 3.68 -16.61 10.77
CA SER A 58 3.19 -17.98 10.56
C SER A 58 1.71 -18.04 10.17
N ASN A 59 0.92 -17.05 10.57
CA ASN A 59 -0.51 -16.92 10.30
C ASN A 59 -0.80 -15.92 9.18
N GLU A 60 0.23 -15.23 8.69
CA GLU A 60 0.09 -14.21 7.66
C GLU A 60 -0.36 -14.77 6.31
N SER A 61 -0.97 -13.89 5.52
CA SER A 61 -1.41 -14.24 4.17
C SER A 61 -0.20 -14.72 3.34
N PRO A 62 -0.21 -15.96 2.80
CA PRO A 62 0.89 -16.44 1.97
C PRO A 62 1.18 -15.53 0.78
N LEU A 63 0.16 -14.86 0.24
CA LEU A 63 0.31 -13.91 -0.85
C LEU A 63 1.07 -12.65 -0.42
N LEU A 64 0.83 -12.16 0.80
CA LEU A 64 1.54 -11.01 1.36
C LEU A 64 3.02 -11.33 1.56
N VAL A 65 3.30 -12.45 2.23
CA VAL A 65 4.67 -12.93 2.48
C VAL A 65 5.42 -13.08 1.15
N GLN A 66 4.80 -13.71 0.14
CA GLN A 66 5.43 -13.87 -1.17
C GLN A 66 5.65 -12.55 -1.91
N SER A 67 4.73 -11.58 -1.78
CA SER A 67 4.88 -10.26 -2.38
C SER A 67 6.04 -9.47 -1.77
N MET A 68 6.21 -9.56 -0.45
CA MET A 68 7.36 -9.00 0.27
C MET A 68 8.66 -9.69 -0.14
N LEU A 69 8.65 -11.03 -0.28
CA LEU A 69 9.80 -11.79 -0.75
C LEU A 69 10.24 -11.37 -2.16
N VAL A 70 9.31 -11.15 -3.09
CA VAL A 70 9.62 -10.67 -4.45
C VAL A 70 10.41 -9.37 -4.40
N ILE A 71 9.98 -8.41 -3.59
CA ILE A 71 10.67 -7.13 -3.44
C ILE A 71 12.04 -7.32 -2.77
N GLY A 72 12.11 -8.10 -1.69
CA GLY A 72 13.35 -8.42 -1.00
C GLY A 72 14.39 -9.11 -1.89
N MET A 73 13.95 -10.02 -2.76
CA MET A 73 14.78 -10.67 -3.77
C MET A 73 15.23 -9.69 -4.85
N TRP A 74 14.38 -8.73 -5.24
CA TRP A 74 14.70 -7.76 -6.27
C TRP A 74 15.73 -6.72 -5.83
N VAL A 75 15.68 -6.28 -4.57
CA VAL A 75 16.68 -5.36 -4.01
C VAL A 75 18.01 -6.07 -3.71
N ALA A 76 18.10 -7.39 -3.85
CA ALA A 76 19.34 -8.12 -3.70
C ALA A 76 20.29 -7.86 -4.88
N ASP A 77 21.59 -7.73 -4.59
CA ASP A 77 22.62 -7.37 -5.57
C ASP A 77 23.01 -8.53 -6.54
N THR A 78 22.21 -9.59 -6.64
CA THR A 78 22.51 -10.77 -7.49
C THR A 78 21.53 -10.89 -8.65
N ALA A 79 22.04 -10.94 -9.88
CA ALA A 79 21.20 -11.05 -11.09
C ALA A 79 20.29 -12.29 -11.12
N SER A 80 20.78 -13.46 -10.67
CA SER A 80 19.97 -14.68 -10.60
C SER A 80 18.81 -14.58 -9.62
N ILE A 81 19.01 -13.89 -8.49
CA ILE A 81 17.97 -13.64 -7.49
C ILE A 81 16.92 -12.66 -8.04
N ARG A 82 17.36 -11.60 -8.73
CA ARG A 82 16.47 -10.65 -9.42
C ARG A 82 15.63 -11.35 -10.51
N ALA A 83 16.20 -12.25 -11.28
CA ALA A 83 15.48 -13.05 -12.27
C ALA A 83 14.40 -13.94 -11.61
N ALA A 84 14.74 -14.60 -10.51
CA ALA A 84 13.78 -15.40 -9.73
C ALA A 84 12.66 -14.54 -9.11
N ALA A 85 12.96 -13.29 -8.75
CA ALA A 85 11.95 -12.33 -8.27
C ALA A 85 10.91 -12.02 -9.37
N VAL A 86 11.37 -11.81 -10.61
CA VAL A 86 10.48 -11.56 -11.77
C VAL A 86 9.61 -12.79 -12.07
N GLU A 87 10.18 -14.00 -12.02
CA GLU A 87 9.39 -15.23 -12.22
C GLU A 87 8.31 -15.39 -11.13
N LEU A 88 8.70 -15.18 -9.86
CA LEU A 88 7.75 -15.26 -8.75
C LEU A 88 6.68 -14.16 -8.83
N HIS A 89 7.03 -12.95 -9.26
CA HIS A 89 6.08 -11.87 -9.52
C HIS A 89 5.02 -12.25 -10.56
N GLY A 90 5.42 -12.91 -11.65
CA GLY A 90 4.49 -13.43 -12.67
C GLY A 90 3.48 -14.43 -12.08
N LYS A 91 3.95 -15.39 -11.28
CA LYS A 91 3.10 -16.37 -10.58
C LYS A 91 2.13 -15.70 -9.59
N LEU A 92 2.57 -14.65 -8.91
CA LEU A 92 1.69 -13.87 -8.03
C LEU A 92 0.59 -13.14 -8.81
N GLY A 93 0.90 -12.64 -10.01
CA GLY A 93 -0.10 -12.01 -10.89
C GLY A 93 -1.23 -12.97 -11.28
N GLU A 94 -0.88 -14.22 -11.59
CA GLU A 94 -1.85 -15.29 -11.84
C GLU A 94 -2.71 -15.56 -10.59
N ALA A 95 -2.08 -15.75 -9.42
CA ALA A 95 -2.77 -16.01 -8.17
C ALA A 95 -3.72 -14.86 -7.74
N ILE A 96 -3.30 -13.59 -7.92
CA ILE A 96 -4.14 -12.41 -7.66
C ILE A 96 -5.37 -12.43 -8.57
N SER A 97 -5.19 -12.79 -9.84
CA SER A 97 -6.25 -12.86 -10.84
C SER A 97 -7.25 -13.98 -10.54
N GLU A 98 -6.77 -15.18 -10.18
CA GLU A 98 -7.62 -16.30 -9.76
C GLU A 98 -8.45 -15.96 -8.52
N GLN A 99 -7.87 -15.22 -7.59
CA GLN A 99 -8.53 -14.84 -6.34
C GLN A 99 -9.40 -13.58 -6.47
N ARG A 100 -9.50 -12.97 -7.66
CA ARG A 100 -10.22 -11.70 -7.89
C ARG A 100 -11.62 -11.67 -7.28
N LYS A 101 -12.38 -12.76 -7.41
CA LYS A 101 -13.75 -12.86 -6.85
C LYS A 101 -13.82 -12.74 -5.32
N LYS A 102 -12.71 -12.96 -4.61
CA LYS A 102 -12.65 -12.90 -3.13
C LYS A 102 -12.41 -11.50 -2.59
N TRP A 103 -11.76 -10.64 -3.38
CA TRP A 103 -11.25 -9.36 -2.89
C TRP A 103 -11.78 -8.16 -3.69
N ASP A 104 -12.15 -8.37 -4.96
CA ASP A 104 -12.62 -7.32 -5.85
C ASP A 104 -14.11 -7.05 -5.63
N LEU A 105 -14.38 -5.94 -4.95
CA LEU A 105 -15.72 -5.45 -4.69
C LEU A 105 -16.18 -4.45 -5.75
N SER A 106 -15.33 -4.07 -6.72
CA SER A 106 -15.62 -3.03 -7.72
C SER A 106 -16.89 -3.29 -8.54
N ALA A 107 -17.20 -4.55 -8.81
CA ALA A 107 -18.35 -4.99 -9.62
C ALA A 107 -19.59 -5.34 -8.79
N ALA A 108 -19.55 -5.26 -7.45
CA ALA A 108 -20.70 -5.63 -6.63
C ALA A 108 -21.90 -4.72 -6.92
N SER A 109 -23.04 -5.29 -7.30
CA SER A 109 -24.23 -4.57 -7.77
C SER A 109 -25.02 -3.85 -6.67
N GLY A 110 -24.50 -3.76 -5.45
CA GLY A 110 -25.10 -2.96 -4.38
C GLY A 110 -24.83 -1.47 -4.58
N SER A 111 -25.85 -0.64 -4.39
CA SER A 111 -25.68 0.81 -4.21
C SER A 111 -24.65 1.06 -3.09
N PRO A 112 -23.78 2.09 -3.18
CA PRO A 112 -22.95 2.48 -2.05
C PRO A 112 -23.86 2.71 -0.83
N GLY A 113 -23.83 1.79 0.13
CA GLY A 113 -24.58 1.87 1.40
C GLY A 113 -25.73 0.88 1.63
N THR A 114 -26.13 -0.02 0.72
CA THR A 114 -27.38 -0.82 0.93
C THR A 114 -27.25 -2.31 1.19
N THR A 115 -26.06 -2.84 1.46
CA THR A 115 -25.93 -4.04 2.30
C THR A 115 -24.64 -3.93 3.08
N PRO A 116 -24.68 -3.51 4.36
CA PRO A 116 -23.55 -3.73 5.24
C PRO A 116 -23.35 -5.25 5.28
N GLN A 117 -22.16 -5.74 4.91
CA GLN A 117 -21.69 -6.93 5.61
C GLN A 117 -21.77 -6.55 7.09
N ALA A 118 -22.53 -7.32 7.88
CA ALA A 118 -22.95 -6.91 9.22
C ALA A 118 -21.79 -6.42 10.11
N ASN A 119 -20.54 -6.83 9.80
CA ASN A 119 -19.29 -6.19 10.22
C ASN A 119 -18.31 -6.17 9.03
N PRO A 120 -18.00 -5.02 8.41
CA PRO A 120 -17.03 -4.97 7.31
C PRO A 120 -15.62 -5.26 7.84
N LYS A 121 -14.97 -6.32 7.36
CA LYS A 121 -13.54 -6.56 7.65
C LYS A 121 -12.70 -6.12 6.47
N PHE A 122 -11.67 -5.31 6.72
CA PHE A 122 -10.72 -4.96 5.67
C PHE A 122 -9.84 -6.18 5.34
N PRO A 123 -9.78 -6.62 4.08
CA PRO A 123 -8.85 -7.68 3.66
C PRO A 123 -7.45 -7.08 3.47
N LEU A 124 -6.93 -6.40 4.50
CA LEU A 124 -5.74 -5.56 4.44
C LEU A 124 -4.51 -6.34 3.93
N PRO A 125 -4.19 -7.56 4.40
CA PRO A 125 -3.07 -8.33 3.85
C PRO A 125 -3.17 -8.63 2.35
N MET A 126 -4.40 -8.86 1.85
CA MET A 126 -4.64 -9.07 0.42
C MET A 126 -4.38 -7.79 -0.37
N TYR A 127 -4.86 -6.64 0.14
CA TYR A 127 -4.71 -5.35 -0.53
C TYR A 127 -3.27 -4.84 -0.48
N GLN A 128 -2.56 -5.06 0.62
CA GLN A 128 -1.12 -4.80 0.72
C GLN A 128 -0.36 -5.64 -0.32
N ALA A 129 -0.65 -6.93 -0.45
CA ALA A 129 -0.03 -7.80 -1.45
C ALA A 129 -0.27 -7.31 -2.89
N ILE A 130 -1.50 -6.92 -3.23
CA ILE A 130 -1.84 -6.35 -4.55
C ILE A 130 -1.08 -5.04 -4.78
N LEU A 131 -1.02 -4.15 -3.79
CA LEU A 131 -0.31 -2.88 -3.92
C LEU A 131 1.20 -3.10 -4.11
N LEU A 132 1.81 -4.03 -3.37
CA LEU A 132 3.20 -4.43 -3.58
C LEU A 132 3.42 -5.00 -4.99
N HIS A 133 2.50 -5.82 -5.50
CA HIS A 133 2.56 -6.35 -6.86
C HIS A 133 2.50 -5.24 -7.92
N ILE A 134 1.64 -4.22 -7.73
CA ILE A 134 1.54 -3.05 -8.60
C ILE A 134 2.85 -2.25 -8.54
N ILE A 135 3.33 -1.90 -7.34
CA ILE A 135 4.57 -1.14 -7.15
C ILE A 135 5.75 -1.87 -7.81
N PHE A 136 5.88 -3.18 -7.60
CA PHE A 136 6.92 -3.98 -8.24
C PHE A 136 6.85 -3.92 -9.77
N THR A 137 5.65 -4.07 -10.34
CA THR A 137 5.44 -3.99 -11.79
C THR A 137 5.96 -2.68 -12.36
N LEU A 138 5.79 -1.59 -11.61
CA LEU A 138 6.27 -0.26 -11.97
C LEU A 138 7.79 -0.15 -11.80
N LEU A 139 8.36 -0.64 -10.68
CA LEU A 139 9.79 -0.55 -10.39
C LEU A 139 10.65 -1.36 -11.38
N HIS A 140 10.30 -2.63 -11.60
CA HIS A 140 11.08 -3.53 -12.47
C HIS A 140 11.17 -3.03 -13.92
N LYS A 141 10.11 -2.36 -14.41
CA LYS A 141 10.03 -1.85 -15.78
C LYS A 141 10.66 -0.47 -15.98
N GLY A 142 10.85 0.28 -14.91
CA GLY A 142 11.56 1.57 -14.94
C GLY A 142 13.09 1.43 -15.06
N ASN A 143 13.66 0.30 -14.65
CA ASN A 143 15.11 0.08 -14.58
C ASN A 143 15.73 -0.45 -15.89
N GLY A 144 15.43 0.18 -17.02
CA GLY A 144 16.15 -0.07 -18.29
C GLY A 144 17.60 0.46 -18.32
N GLY A 145 18.08 1.04 -17.21
CA GLY A 145 19.41 1.65 -17.03
C GLY A 145 20.30 0.89 -16.04
N SER A 146 21.62 1.13 -16.14
CA SER A 146 22.75 0.49 -15.43
C SER A 146 22.52 0.09 -13.96
N GLU A 147 23.18 -1.00 -13.53
CA GLU A 147 23.13 -1.60 -12.17
C GLU A 147 23.38 -0.60 -11.02
N ALA A 148 24.06 0.53 -11.28
CA ALA A 148 24.34 1.56 -10.28
C ALA A 148 23.14 2.48 -9.97
N GLU A 149 22.15 2.61 -10.87
CA GLU A 149 20.95 3.45 -10.67
C GLU A 149 19.84 2.72 -9.88
N SER A 150 19.98 1.40 -9.70
CA SER A 150 18.93 0.53 -9.17
C SER A 150 18.61 0.71 -7.67
N LYS A 151 19.49 1.37 -6.89
CA LYS A 151 19.25 1.67 -5.47
C LYS A 151 18.60 3.05 -5.24
N MET A 152 18.64 3.96 -6.21
CA MET A 152 18.17 5.35 -6.02
C MET A 152 16.74 5.61 -6.51
N SER A 153 16.14 4.69 -7.29
CA SER A 153 14.80 4.88 -7.89
C SER A 153 13.61 4.36 -7.05
N LEU A 154 13.82 3.95 -5.79
CA LEU A 154 12.71 3.59 -4.88
C LEU A 154 11.85 4.80 -4.50
N ALA A 155 12.40 6.01 -4.66
CA ALA A 155 11.82 7.29 -4.25
C ALA A 155 11.00 8.04 -5.32
N LEU A 156 10.56 7.36 -6.40
CA LEU A 156 9.73 7.85 -7.53
C LEU A 156 10.52 8.24 -8.80
N ASP A 157 10.36 7.41 -9.85
CA ASP A 157 9.82 7.90 -11.13
C ASP A 157 8.94 6.83 -11.81
N LEU A 158 7.87 6.43 -11.12
CA LEU A 158 6.91 5.39 -11.58
C LEU A 158 6.17 5.81 -12.87
N THR A 159 6.15 7.11 -13.19
CA THR A 159 5.53 7.68 -14.38
C THR A 159 6.19 7.18 -15.66
N LEU A 160 7.52 7.10 -15.67
CA LEU A 160 8.30 6.66 -16.83
C LEU A 160 8.08 5.17 -17.12
N ALA A 161 7.98 4.36 -16.08
CA ALA A 161 7.80 2.90 -16.19
C ALA A 161 6.49 2.47 -16.89
N LEU A 162 5.42 3.27 -16.76
CA LEU A 162 4.17 2.99 -17.48
C LEU A 162 4.17 3.45 -18.93
N LYS A 163 4.86 4.55 -19.24
CA LYS A 163 4.97 5.06 -20.61
C LYS A 163 5.76 4.13 -21.52
N SER A 164 6.76 3.45 -20.97
CA SER A 164 7.60 2.48 -21.69
C SER A 164 6.99 1.07 -21.79
N SER A 165 5.89 0.78 -21.08
CA SER A 165 5.31 -0.57 -21.05
C SER A 165 4.42 -0.86 -22.26
N PRO A 166 4.40 -2.10 -22.79
CA PRO A 166 3.41 -2.52 -23.78
C PRO A 166 1.98 -2.22 -23.32
N LEU A 167 1.13 -1.74 -24.24
CA LEU A 167 -0.24 -1.30 -23.95
C LEU A 167 -1.04 -2.33 -23.14
N THR A 168 -0.93 -3.61 -23.49
CA THR A 168 -1.62 -4.71 -22.79
C THR A 168 -1.22 -4.80 -21.31
N ALA A 169 0.08 -4.76 -21.00
CA ALA A 169 0.56 -4.85 -19.63
C ALA A 169 0.17 -3.61 -18.82
N ARG A 170 0.19 -2.43 -19.44
CA ARG A 170 -0.29 -1.18 -18.83
C ARG A 170 -1.77 -1.27 -18.47
N ASP A 171 -2.60 -1.76 -19.39
CA ASP A 171 -4.04 -1.87 -19.18
C ASP A 171 -4.38 -2.88 -18.08
N LEU A 172 -3.63 -3.98 -17.97
CA LEU A 172 -3.75 -4.92 -16.84
C LEU A 172 -3.42 -4.25 -15.50
N THR A 173 -2.32 -3.50 -15.40
CA THR A 173 -1.94 -2.79 -14.17
C THR A 173 -2.98 -1.74 -13.78
N LEU A 174 -3.50 -0.96 -14.74
CA LEU A 174 -4.54 0.04 -14.49
C LEU A 174 -5.88 -0.60 -14.11
N SER A 175 -6.24 -1.74 -14.71
CA SER A 175 -7.43 -2.50 -14.36
C SER A 175 -7.34 -3.04 -12.93
N LEU A 176 -6.19 -3.59 -12.54
CA LEU A 176 -5.93 -4.07 -11.18
C LEU A 176 -6.00 -2.93 -10.17
N LEU A 177 -5.35 -1.79 -10.45
CA LEU A 177 -5.40 -0.59 -9.62
C LEU A 177 -6.83 -0.06 -9.48
N SER A 178 -7.58 0.00 -10.59
CA SER A 178 -8.98 0.43 -10.58
C SER A 178 -9.83 -0.45 -9.66
N SER A 179 -9.69 -1.77 -9.75
CA SER A 179 -10.40 -2.70 -8.87
C SER A 179 -10.02 -2.50 -7.41
N LEU A 180 -8.74 -2.31 -7.11
CA LEU A 180 -8.26 -2.08 -5.75
C LEU A 180 -8.85 -0.80 -5.16
N VAL A 181 -8.70 0.34 -5.85
CA VAL A 181 -9.21 1.64 -5.39
C VAL A 181 -10.73 1.59 -5.20
N GLN A 182 -11.47 1.02 -6.16
CA GLN A 182 -12.94 0.90 -6.02
C GLN A 182 -13.36 -0.01 -4.87
N SER A 183 -12.60 -1.06 -4.58
CA SER A 183 -12.89 -1.93 -3.45
C SER A 183 -12.61 -1.24 -2.12
N CYS A 184 -11.50 -0.51 -1.99
CA CYS A 184 -11.20 0.34 -0.83
C CYS A 184 -12.29 1.39 -0.59
N ARG A 185 -12.79 2.06 -1.65
CA ARG A 185 -13.92 2.99 -1.56
C ARG A 185 -15.17 2.33 -0.99
N ARG A 186 -15.54 1.17 -1.51
CA ARG A 186 -16.74 0.43 -1.09
C ARG A 186 -16.66 -0.06 0.35
N LEU A 187 -15.46 -0.39 0.82
CA LEU A 187 -15.22 -0.76 2.21
C LEU A 187 -15.14 0.45 3.15
N GLY A 188 -15.15 1.68 2.64
CA GLY A 188 -14.99 2.88 3.47
C GLY A 188 -13.58 3.04 4.03
N MET A 189 -12.57 2.42 3.40
CA MET A 189 -11.19 2.45 3.92
C MET A 189 -10.60 3.86 3.93
N PHE A 190 -11.15 4.81 3.18
CA PHE A 190 -10.67 6.20 3.14
C PHE A 190 -11.38 7.14 4.14
N HIS A 191 -12.19 6.60 5.05
CA HIS A 191 -12.97 7.37 6.00
C HIS A 191 -12.64 6.96 7.44
N TYR A 192 -12.15 7.91 8.24
CA TYR A 192 -11.57 7.62 9.55
C TYR A 192 -12.52 6.94 10.53
N PRO A 193 -13.79 7.36 10.68
CA PRO A 193 -14.75 6.64 11.51
C PRO A 193 -14.88 5.16 11.13
N SER A 194 -14.88 4.85 9.83
CA SER A 194 -14.94 3.47 9.35
C SER A 194 -13.66 2.68 9.69
N ILE A 195 -12.49 3.31 9.58
CA ILE A 195 -11.21 2.71 10.00
C ILE A 195 -11.24 2.40 11.50
N LEU A 196 -11.64 3.37 12.33
CA LEU A 196 -11.71 3.20 13.78
C LEU A 196 -12.66 2.08 14.18
N THR A 197 -13.85 2.02 13.60
CA THR A 197 -14.82 0.94 13.85
C THR A 197 -14.19 -0.43 13.59
N VAL A 198 -13.64 -0.64 12.39
CA VAL A 198 -13.10 -1.95 11.99
C VAL A 198 -11.86 -2.35 12.79
N CYS A 199 -10.97 -1.41 13.12
CA CYS A 199 -9.74 -1.70 13.85
C CYS A 199 -9.95 -1.85 15.37
N ARG A 200 -11.06 -1.35 15.91
CA ARG A 200 -11.45 -1.50 17.32
C ARG A 200 -12.34 -2.71 17.57
N GLU A 201 -13.06 -3.18 16.56
CA GLU A 201 -13.88 -4.38 16.62
C GLU A 201 -12.99 -5.62 16.75
N SER A 202 -12.57 -5.93 17.98
CA SER A 202 -12.07 -7.25 18.36
C SER A 202 -13.07 -7.95 19.29
N PRO A 203 -13.28 -9.26 19.12
CA PRO A 203 -14.21 -10.03 19.94
C PRO A 203 -13.76 -10.20 21.40
N ASP A 204 -12.51 -9.84 21.73
CA ASP A 204 -12.00 -9.87 23.08
C ASP A 204 -12.19 -8.50 23.75
N GLU A 205 -12.91 -8.50 24.87
CA GLU A 205 -13.29 -7.35 25.72
C GLU A 205 -12.07 -6.54 26.23
N HIS A 206 -10.87 -7.08 26.05
CA HIS A 206 -9.58 -6.43 26.29
C HIS A 206 -8.81 -6.24 24.98
N THR A 207 -9.40 -5.52 24.03
CA THR A 207 -8.65 -5.10 22.84
C THR A 207 -7.51 -4.20 23.29
N PHE A 208 -6.29 -4.72 23.18
CA PHE A 208 -5.06 -4.00 23.52
C PHE A 208 -4.99 -2.74 22.64
N LEU A 209 -5.13 -1.56 23.24
CA LEU A 209 -5.07 -0.27 22.54
C LEU A 209 -3.87 -0.10 21.59
N PRO A 210 -2.66 -0.63 21.93
CA PRO A 210 -1.52 -0.65 21.00
C PRO A 210 -1.81 -1.38 19.68
N HIS A 211 -2.51 -2.53 19.74
CA HIS A 211 -2.88 -3.29 18.55
C HIS A 211 -3.88 -2.53 17.69
N ALA A 212 -4.89 -1.92 18.31
CA ALA A 212 -5.87 -1.10 17.60
C ALA A 212 -5.18 0.10 16.92
N TRP A 213 -4.27 0.77 17.63
CA TRP A 213 -3.50 1.89 17.07
C TRP A 213 -2.67 1.46 15.86
N VAL A 214 -1.89 0.39 15.98
CA VAL A 214 -1.07 -0.12 14.86
C VAL A 214 -1.96 -0.49 13.67
N SER A 215 -3.10 -1.12 13.91
CA SER A 215 -4.05 -1.49 12.84
C SER A 215 -4.58 -0.25 12.11
N VAL A 216 -4.96 0.80 12.84
CA VAL A 216 -5.42 2.08 12.27
C VAL A 216 -4.30 2.71 11.43
N GLU A 217 -3.11 2.81 11.99
CA GLU A 217 -1.94 3.38 11.33
C GLU A 217 -1.53 2.63 10.06
N GLU A 218 -1.64 1.30 10.07
CA GLU A 218 -1.33 0.47 8.90
C GLU A 218 -2.33 0.71 7.77
N VAL A 219 -3.63 0.84 8.07
CA VAL A 219 -4.65 1.22 7.08
C VAL A 219 -4.39 2.62 6.52
N LYS A 220 -4.07 3.61 7.39
CA LYS A 220 -3.74 4.97 6.95
C LYS A 220 -2.51 4.98 6.02
N ARG A 221 -1.42 4.33 6.41
CA ARG A 221 -0.18 4.27 5.60
C ARG A 221 -0.41 3.51 4.29
N PHE A 222 -1.22 2.45 4.29
CA PHE A 222 -1.65 1.76 3.07
C PHE A 222 -2.42 2.69 2.12
N ASN A 223 -3.40 3.43 2.61
CA ASN A 223 -4.18 4.35 1.78
C ASN A 223 -3.32 5.49 1.21
N VAL A 224 -2.39 6.03 2.00
CA VAL A 224 -1.42 7.03 1.53
C VAL A 224 -0.50 6.45 0.45
N ALA A 225 -0.01 5.22 0.62
CA ALA A 225 0.77 4.53 -0.40
C ALA A 225 -0.02 4.31 -1.69
N LEU A 226 -1.29 3.87 -1.59
CA LEU A 226 -2.18 3.71 -2.74
C LEU A 226 -2.39 5.04 -3.48
N TRP A 227 -2.66 6.12 -2.76
CA TRP A 227 -2.77 7.47 -3.32
C TRP A 227 -1.49 7.93 -4.03
N ARG A 228 -0.31 7.68 -3.42
CA ARG A 228 1.00 7.99 -4.05
C ARG A 228 1.17 7.25 -5.38
N VAL A 229 0.77 5.98 -5.46
CA VAL A 229 0.80 5.20 -6.71
C VAL A 229 -0.16 5.81 -7.75
N CYS A 230 -1.41 6.08 -7.39
CA CYS A 230 -2.39 6.71 -8.29
C CYS A 230 -1.88 8.06 -8.85
N ARG A 231 -1.25 8.87 -8.00
CA ARG A 231 -0.64 10.15 -8.41
C ARG A 231 0.51 9.98 -9.38
N ALA A 232 1.45 9.08 -9.08
CA ALA A 232 2.61 8.87 -9.93
C ALA A 232 2.21 8.38 -11.34
N ILE A 233 1.17 7.56 -11.42
CA ILE A 233 0.61 7.08 -12.70
C ILE A 233 -0.08 8.20 -13.48
N SER A 234 -0.68 9.17 -12.80
CA SER A 234 -1.33 10.33 -13.42
C SER A 234 -0.35 11.32 -14.05
N GLY A 235 0.96 11.16 -13.83
CA GLY A 235 1.99 12.03 -14.39
C GLY A 235 2.08 13.43 -13.76
N ARG A 236 1.50 13.63 -12.57
CA ARG A 236 1.72 14.84 -11.76
C ARG A 236 3.02 14.64 -10.98
N SER A 237 4.12 15.10 -11.56
CA SER A 237 5.46 15.04 -10.97
C SER A 237 5.50 15.81 -9.64
N TRP A 238 6.37 15.41 -8.72
CA TRP A 238 6.61 16.11 -7.46
C TRP A 238 7.48 17.37 -7.63
N ALA A 239 7.54 17.94 -8.84
CA ALA A 239 8.48 19.01 -9.15
C ALA A 239 8.34 20.14 -8.13
N CYS A 240 9.44 20.42 -7.43
CA CYS A 240 9.54 21.46 -6.41
C CYS A 240 8.81 22.73 -6.86
N PRO A 241 8.18 23.49 -5.93
CA PRO A 241 7.66 24.80 -6.26
C PRO A 241 8.76 25.60 -6.96
N PRO A 242 8.45 26.31 -8.08
CA PRO A 242 9.42 27.14 -8.74
C PRO A 242 9.94 28.12 -7.70
N THR A 243 11.21 27.97 -7.34
CA THR A 243 11.92 28.97 -6.56
C THR A 243 11.78 30.26 -7.35
N GLY A 244 11.12 31.24 -6.73
CA GLY A 244 10.83 32.52 -7.34
C GLY A 244 12.12 33.13 -7.88
N ARG A 245 12.28 33.09 -9.20
CA ARG A 245 13.10 34.04 -9.93
C ARG A 245 12.15 34.83 -10.81
N THR A 246 11.82 36.02 -10.33
CA THR A 246 11.22 37.08 -11.11
C THR A 246 12.23 37.54 -12.15
N ASP A 247 12.20 36.89 -13.31
CA ASP A 247 12.72 37.51 -14.54
C ASP A 247 11.52 37.96 -15.35
N ALA A 248 11.20 39.24 -15.18
CA ALA A 248 10.25 39.96 -15.98
C ALA A 248 10.75 40.06 -17.42
N GLY A 249 9.90 39.71 -18.39
CA GLY A 249 10.00 40.25 -19.74
C GLY A 249 9.68 39.31 -20.88
N ALA A 250 8.59 39.63 -21.59
CA ALA A 250 8.24 39.24 -22.97
C ALA A 250 7.86 37.76 -23.20
N GLY A 251 6.75 37.39 -23.83
CA GLY A 251 5.76 38.11 -24.62
C GLY A 251 5.05 37.10 -25.54
N ALA A 252 3.73 37.23 -25.65
CA ALA A 252 2.87 36.78 -26.76
C ALA A 252 2.80 35.29 -27.17
N GLY A 253 1.61 34.70 -26.89
CA GLY A 253 0.72 34.22 -27.96
C GLY A 253 0.87 32.79 -28.46
N ALA A 254 0.05 31.88 -27.95
CA ALA A 254 -0.57 30.82 -28.75
C ALA A 254 -1.87 30.37 -28.07
N ALA A 255 -2.98 30.97 -28.51
CA ALA A 255 -4.31 30.45 -28.24
C ALA A 255 -4.48 29.14 -29.02
N GLY A 256 -4.53 28.02 -28.31
CA GLY A 256 -4.93 26.72 -28.83
C GLY A 256 -6.08 26.20 -27.97
N GLY A 257 -7.31 26.49 -28.39
CA GLY A 257 -8.52 25.94 -27.78
C GLY A 257 -8.59 24.44 -28.01
N GLY A 258 -8.21 23.66 -27.00
CA GLY A 258 -8.59 22.26 -26.85
C GLY A 258 -9.89 22.20 -26.06
N VAL A 259 -10.94 21.73 -26.71
CA VAL A 259 -12.23 21.42 -26.09
C VAL A 259 -11.99 20.32 -25.06
N ASP A 260 -11.86 20.67 -23.79
CA ASP A 260 -11.87 19.72 -22.68
C ASP A 260 -13.27 19.11 -22.57
N GLY A 261 -13.46 18.05 -23.33
CA GLY A 261 -14.57 17.13 -23.17
C GLY A 261 -14.48 16.47 -21.81
N ARG A 262 -15.04 17.11 -20.79
CA ARG A 262 -15.61 16.55 -19.55
C ARG A 262 -15.17 15.11 -19.27
N GLN A 263 -13.90 14.91 -18.96
CA GLN A 263 -13.33 13.60 -18.74
C GLN A 263 -13.78 13.14 -17.36
N GLY A 264 -14.73 12.21 -17.29
CA GLY A 264 -15.06 11.55 -16.04
C GLY A 264 -13.78 10.97 -15.45
N ASN A 265 -13.48 11.29 -14.19
CA ASN A 265 -12.26 10.84 -13.51
C ASN A 265 -12.05 9.34 -13.78
N ALA A 266 -10.82 8.98 -14.16
CA ALA A 266 -10.49 7.58 -14.38
C ALA A 266 -10.78 6.79 -13.09
N LYS A 267 -11.36 5.59 -13.21
CA LYS A 267 -11.84 4.82 -12.03
C LYS A 267 -10.76 4.50 -11.00
N TRP A 268 -9.49 4.50 -11.43
CA TRP A 268 -8.30 4.28 -10.61
C TRP A 268 -7.72 5.58 -9.99
N GLU A 269 -8.15 6.77 -10.43
CA GLU A 269 -7.71 8.04 -9.85
C GLU A 269 -8.20 8.10 -8.40
N LEU A 270 -7.32 8.46 -7.47
CA LEU A 270 -7.63 8.66 -6.05
C LEU A 270 -7.16 10.05 -5.67
N ARG A 271 -8.08 10.92 -5.25
CA ARG A 271 -7.74 12.32 -4.90
C ARG A 271 -7.42 12.46 -3.43
N ALA A 272 -6.63 13.48 -3.08
CA ALA A 272 -6.35 13.80 -1.68
C ALA A 272 -7.65 14.12 -0.92
N ALA A 273 -8.63 14.75 -1.59
CA ALA A 273 -9.95 15.04 -1.05
C ALA A 273 -10.75 13.80 -0.61
N GLU A 274 -10.41 12.61 -1.12
CA GLU A 274 -11.06 11.36 -0.72
C GLU A 274 -10.48 10.77 0.58
N LEU A 275 -9.27 11.19 0.98
CA LEU A 275 -8.58 10.70 2.18
C LEU A 275 -9.08 11.47 3.41
N ARG A 276 -10.20 11.03 3.97
CA ARG A 276 -10.88 11.62 5.13
C ARG A 276 -10.39 10.98 6.44
N PHE A 277 -9.09 11.13 6.70
CA PHE A 277 -8.41 10.70 7.93
C PHE A 277 -7.16 11.56 8.15
N PRO A 278 -6.69 11.73 9.41
CA PRO A 278 -5.47 12.48 9.70
C PRO A 278 -4.24 11.79 9.10
N LEU A 279 -3.16 12.51 8.85
CA LEU A 279 -1.91 11.90 8.37
C LEU A 279 -1.46 10.75 9.30
N PRO A 280 -0.73 9.74 8.78
CA PRO A 280 -0.02 8.81 9.64
C PRO A 280 0.87 9.54 10.64
N THR A 281 0.89 9.08 11.88
CA THR A 281 1.54 9.77 13.00
C THR A 281 2.48 8.85 13.78
N ASN A 282 3.26 9.45 14.67
CA ASN A 282 4.15 8.80 15.64
C ASN A 282 5.06 7.73 15.01
N ASP A 283 6.03 8.20 14.22
CA ASP A 283 6.99 7.32 13.55
C ASP A 283 7.87 6.54 14.54
N ALA A 284 8.04 7.04 15.77
CA ALA A 284 8.74 6.30 16.82
C ALA A 284 7.96 5.06 17.27
N MET A 285 6.65 5.17 17.49
CA MET A 285 5.79 4.02 17.77
C MET A 285 5.69 3.07 16.58
N TRP A 286 5.65 3.59 15.35
CA TRP A 286 5.64 2.79 14.13
C TRP A 286 6.95 2.02 13.90
N ALA A 287 8.08 2.56 14.35
CA ALA A 287 9.39 1.93 14.23
C ALA A 287 9.70 0.95 15.37
N ALA A 288 8.91 0.96 16.45
CA ALA A 288 9.12 0.11 17.61
C ALA A 288 8.96 -1.37 17.26
N GLN A 289 9.92 -2.18 17.68
CA GLN A 289 9.95 -3.62 17.47
C GLN A 289 9.65 -4.40 18.75
N THR A 290 9.90 -3.80 19.92
CA THR A 290 9.58 -4.40 21.22
C THR A 290 8.53 -3.60 21.97
N TRP A 291 7.96 -4.23 23.01
CA TRP A 291 7.01 -3.57 23.91
C TRP A 291 7.64 -2.39 24.64
N GLU A 292 8.89 -2.52 25.09
CA GLU A 292 9.62 -1.46 25.78
C GLU A 292 9.89 -0.25 24.87
N GLU A 293 10.24 -0.50 23.60
CA GLU A 293 10.41 0.57 22.62
C GLU A 293 9.08 1.29 22.34
N TRP A 294 7.99 0.54 22.26
CA TRP A 294 6.65 1.07 22.04
C TRP A 294 6.19 1.92 23.23
N ASP A 295 6.32 1.39 24.45
CA ASP A 295 5.96 2.10 25.69
C ASP A 295 6.80 3.38 25.88
N SER A 296 8.11 3.30 25.59
CA SER A 296 8.98 4.48 25.58
C SER A 296 8.56 5.50 24.53
N ALA A 297 8.13 5.07 23.33
CA ALA A 297 7.64 5.97 22.29
C ALA A 297 6.33 6.67 22.67
N VAL A 298 5.47 6.01 23.44
CA VAL A 298 4.24 6.60 23.99
C VAL A 298 4.56 7.56 25.13
N ALA A 299 5.51 7.21 26.01
CA ALA A 299 5.97 8.07 27.11
C ALA A 299 6.61 9.38 26.64
N ARG A 300 7.32 9.39 25.51
CA ARG A 300 7.92 10.61 24.94
C ARG A 300 6.90 11.66 24.46
N GLY A 301 5.61 11.32 24.41
CA GLY A 301 4.52 12.24 24.11
C GLY A 301 3.75 12.75 25.33
N ARG A 302 4.20 12.45 26.56
CA ARG A 302 3.46 12.69 27.81
C ARG A 302 4.15 13.71 28.75
N ASP A 303 3.33 14.39 29.56
CA ASP A 303 3.68 14.76 30.95
C ASP A 303 3.45 13.51 31.83
N GLU A 304 4.34 13.24 32.78
CA GLU A 304 4.41 11.98 33.55
C GLU A 304 3.09 11.65 34.30
N ASP A 305 2.74 10.35 34.41
CA ASP A 305 1.65 9.73 35.21
C ASP A 305 0.21 9.61 34.66
N VAL A 306 -0.03 9.59 33.34
CA VAL A 306 -1.38 9.29 32.78
C VAL A 306 -1.42 7.88 32.16
N ASP A 307 -2.41 7.06 32.54
CA ASP A 307 -2.72 5.75 31.93
C ASP A 307 -2.90 5.89 30.41
N VAL A 308 -2.43 4.90 29.63
CA VAL A 308 -2.61 4.91 28.17
C VAL A 308 -4.06 4.58 27.83
N ASP A 309 -4.85 5.61 27.56
CA ASP A 309 -6.22 5.48 27.10
C ASP A 309 -6.36 5.72 25.58
N ALA A 310 -7.59 5.61 25.09
CA ALA A 310 -7.88 5.83 23.68
C ALA A 310 -7.67 7.28 23.22
N ASP A 311 -7.73 8.25 24.14
CA ASP A 311 -7.58 9.67 23.84
C ASP A 311 -6.10 10.03 23.72
N VAL A 312 -5.23 9.47 24.58
CA VAL A 312 -3.77 9.58 24.51
C VAL A 312 -3.22 9.08 23.17
N LEU A 313 -3.80 8.02 22.63
CA LEU A 313 -3.42 7.46 21.34
C LEU A 313 -4.11 8.16 20.14
N GLY A 314 -4.91 9.19 20.40
CA GLY A 314 -5.65 9.93 19.39
C GLY A 314 -6.68 9.09 18.65
N LEU A 315 -7.18 8.02 19.28
CA LEU A 315 -8.20 7.14 18.72
C LEU A 315 -9.62 7.58 19.13
N GLY A 316 -9.78 8.30 20.24
CA GLY A 316 -11.08 8.72 20.80
C GLY A 316 -11.80 9.82 20.01
N ASP A 317 -11.06 10.63 19.25
CA ASP A 317 -11.58 11.72 18.43
C ASP A 317 -11.38 11.46 16.93
N TYR A 318 -12.28 11.94 16.09
CA TYR A 318 -12.20 11.84 14.64
C TYR A 318 -11.25 12.84 14.00
N ARG A 319 -10.89 13.93 14.69
CA ARG A 319 -9.86 14.91 14.25
C ARG A 319 -10.10 15.41 12.81
N GLU A 320 -11.35 15.78 12.51
CA GLU A 320 -11.79 16.11 11.14
C GLU A 320 -11.03 17.30 10.54
N ASP A 321 -10.61 18.23 11.38
CA ASP A 321 -9.80 19.41 11.06
C ASP A 321 -8.38 19.04 10.59
N GLU A 322 -7.88 17.88 11.00
CA GLU A 322 -6.56 17.38 10.62
C GLU A 322 -6.56 16.44 9.40
N TRP A 323 -7.73 16.19 8.82
CA TRP A 323 -7.81 15.25 7.70
C TRP A 323 -7.03 15.72 6.47
N ILE A 324 -6.42 14.77 5.77
CA ILE A 324 -5.71 15.02 4.50
C ILE A 324 -6.63 15.75 3.50
N SER A 325 -7.93 15.43 3.50
CA SER A 325 -8.93 16.07 2.67
C SER A 325 -9.07 17.58 2.90
N VAL A 326 -8.79 18.09 4.11
CA VAL A 326 -8.82 19.53 4.42
C VAL A 326 -7.70 20.27 3.69
N ALA A 327 -6.52 19.65 3.60
CA ALA A 327 -5.37 20.19 2.87
C ALA A 327 -5.35 19.79 1.38
N ALA A 328 -6.39 19.14 0.86
CA ALA A 328 -6.40 18.57 -0.49
C ALA A 328 -6.07 19.61 -1.58
N GLY A 329 -6.62 20.82 -1.46
CA GLY A 329 -6.34 21.90 -2.40
C GLY A 329 -4.84 22.25 -2.48
N MET A 330 -4.14 22.29 -1.34
CA MET A 330 -2.69 22.53 -1.32
C MET A 330 -1.90 21.33 -1.85
N LEU A 331 -2.30 20.11 -1.49
CA LEU A 331 -1.63 18.87 -1.93
C LEU A 331 -1.80 18.60 -3.43
N GLU A 332 -2.88 19.12 -4.01
CA GLU A 332 -3.16 19.08 -5.45
C GLU A 332 -2.47 20.22 -6.22
N LEU A 333 -2.12 21.34 -5.56
CA LEU A 333 -1.41 22.50 -6.11
C LEU A 333 0.12 22.42 -5.99
N LEU A 334 0.66 21.72 -4.98
CA LEU A 334 2.09 21.48 -4.80
C LEU A 334 2.64 20.38 -5.73
N GLY A 335 2.01 20.16 -6.88
CA GLY A 335 2.42 19.20 -7.90
C GLY A 335 2.14 19.69 -9.31
#